data_AF-A0A699YN53-F1
#
_entry.id   AF-A0A699YN53-F1
#
_cell.length_a   1.000
_cell.length_b   1.000
_cell.length_c   1.000
_cell.angle_alpha   90.00
_cell.angle_beta   90.00
_cell.angle_gamma   90.00
#
_symmetry.space_group_name_H-M   'P 1'
#
loop_
_entity.id
_entity.type
_entity.pdbx_description
1 polymer ?
#
loop_
_entity_poly.entity_id
_entity_poly.type
_entity_poly.pdbx_seq_one_letter_code
_entity_poly.pdbx_strand_id
1 'polypeptide(L)'
;MTVHYGSCGYGYLGSRFGGNQNWMVAAMNDGHPRYSGSCGRCYAIRCKPGTFKDNLGQTISRDNDCFNTNPVVVTITDTCPCDKPNNAYSNKRWCCGDMDHFDIGVWAFRKFADPSKGVVQIEYMETPCGTDASSLPVGPAGQRASRISANAVLLEGIPA
;
A
#
# COMPACT_ATOMS: atom_id res chain seq x y z
N MET A 1 -1.73 -16.93 -8.44
CA MET A 1 -0.99 -16.98 -7.15
C MET A 1 -1.92 -16.44 -6.08
N THR A 2 -1.88 -17.00 -4.86
CA THR A 2 -2.70 -16.49 -3.74
C THR A 2 -1.92 -15.41 -3.00
N VAL A 3 -2.64 -14.53 -2.31
CA VAL A 3 -2.11 -13.46 -1.44
C VAL A 3 -1.16 -13.97 -0.35
N HIS A 4 -1.18 -15.28 -0.07
CA HIS A 4 -0.31 -15.93 0.88
C HIS A 4 1.07 -16.28 0.33
N TYR A 5 1.30 -16.14 -0.97
CA TYR A 5 2.60 -16.44 -1.61
C TYR A 5 3.19 -15.22 -2.30
N GLY A 6 2.34 -14.38 -2.89
CA GLY A 6 2.75 -13.22 -3.69
C GLY A 6 3.56 -13.58 -4.94
N SER A 7 3.83 -12.59 -5.78
CA SER A 7 4.61 -12.71 -7.02
C SER A 7 6.13 -12.70 -6.80
N CYS A 8 6.60 -12.24 -5.63
CA CYS A 8 8.03 -12.04 -5.36
C CYS A 8 8.83 -13.31 -5.04
N GLY A 9 8.22 -14.50 -5.11
CA GLY A 9 8.93 -15.77 -4.99
C GLY A 9 9.41 -16.12 -3.58
N TYR A 10 8.87 -15.48 -2.54
CA TYR A 10 9.25 -15.75 -1.14
C TYR A 10 8.64 -17.05 -0.55
N GLY A 11 7.88 -17.80 -1.35
CA GLY A 11 7.09 -18.93 -0.85
C GLY A 11 5.94 -18.43 0.02
N TYR A 12 5.49 -19.27 0.96
CA TYR A 12 4.42 -18.89 1.88
C TYR A 12 4.84 -17.69 2.76
N LEU A 13 4.17 -16.55 2.60
CA LEU A 13 4.48 -15.29 3.26
C LEU A 13 4.27 -15.35 4.78
N GLY A 14 3.44 -16.26 5.30
CA GLY A 14 3.15 -16.31 6.73
C GLY A 14 4.37 -16.61 7.60
N SER A 15 5.32 -17.42 7.10
CA SER A 15 6.55 -17.76 7.84
C SER A 15 7.53 -16.59 7.96
N ARG A 16 7.55 -15.69 6.96
CA ARG A 16 8.50 -14.58 6.88
C ARG A 16 7.90 -13.23 7.26
N PHE A 17 6.64 -13.01 6.92
CA PHE A 17 5.94 -11.74 7.05
C PHE A 17 4.74 -11.82 8.02
N GLY A 18 4.16 -13.01 8.24
CA GLY A 18 2.98 -13.17 9.09
C GLY A 18 3.23 -13.24 10.59
N GLY A 19 4.41 -13.67 11.00
CA GLY A 19 4.85 -13.67 12.40
C GLY A 19 5.39 -12.31 12.85
N ASN A 20 6.72 -12.20 12.99
CA ASN A 20 7.43 -11.02 13.54
C ASN A 20 7.12 -9.68 12.85
N GLN A 21 6.61 -9.69 11.63
CA GLN A 21 6.29 -8.49 10.85
C GLN A 21 4.79 -8.23 10.73
N ASN A 22 3.94 -8.99 11.45
CA ASN A 22 2.49 -8.78 11.57
C ASN A 22 1.77 -8.53 10.22
N TRP A 23 2.16 -9.21 9.15
CA TRP A 23 1.60 -9.05 7.81
C TRP A 23 1.65 -7.60 7.29
N MET A 24 2.70 -6.85 7.62
CA MET A 24 2.97 -5.51 7.08
C MET A 24 3.52 -5.60 5.65
N VAL A 25 2.66 -6.02 4.74
CA VAL A 25 2.99 -6.28 3.33
C VAL A 25 2.13 -5.44 2.39
N ALA A 26 2.62 -5.25 1.16
CA ALA A 26 1.89 -4.57 0.10
C ALA A 26 2.23 -5.15 -1.28
N ALA A 27 1.35 -4.90 -2.24
CA ALA A 27 1.55 -5.14 -3.66
C ALA A 27 1.67 -3.81 -4.40
N MET A 28 2.71 -3.66 -5.22
CA MET A 28 2.91 -2.46 -6.04
C MET A 28 2.32 -2.67 -7.42
N ASN A 29 1.75 -1.62 -8.02
CA ASN A 29 1.24 -1.72 -9.38
C ASN A 29 2.37 -1.89 -10.43
N ASP A 30 2.16 -2.77 -11.40
CA ASP A 30 3.18 -3.15 -12.40
C ASP A 30 3.52 -2.05 -13.42
N GLY A 31 2.62 -1.08 -13.59
CA GLY A 31 2.85 0.12 -14.39
C GLY A 31 3.71 1.20 -13.72
N HIS A 32 4.07 1.06 -12.44
CA HIS A 32 4.79 2.09 -11.71
C HIS A 32 6.30 2.12 -12.06
N PRO A 33 6.94 3.30 -12.20
CA PRO A 33 8.36 3.38 -12.52
C PRO A 33 9.29 2.66 -11.53
N ARG A 34 8.86 2.52 -10.26
CA ARG A 34 9.63 1.80 -9.23
C ARG A 34 9.28 0.33 -9.09
N TYR A 35 8.37 -0.20 -9.91
CA TYR A 35 7.95 -1.60 -9.84
C TYR A 35 9.10 -2.56 -10.12
N SER A 36 9.96 -2.26 -11.11
CA SER A 36 11.11 -3.09 -11.42
C SER A 36 12.08 -3.17 -10.24
N GLY A 37 12.35 -4.40 -9.80
CA GLY A 37 13.16 -4.69 -8.62
C GLY A 37 12.53 -4.28 -7.28
N SER A 38 11.21 -4.03 -7.24
CA SER A 38 10.51 -3.60 -6.01
C SER A 38 10.38 -4.68 -4.95
N CYS A 39 10.41 -5.96 -5.31
CA CYS A 39 10.32 -7.08 -4.37
C CYS A 39 11.33 -6.94 -3.22
N GLY A 40 10.83 -6.90 -1.99
CA GLY A 40 11.63 -6.76 -0.78
C GLY A 40 12.02 -5.33 -0.41
N ARG A 41 11.69 -4.33 -1.24
CA ARG A 41 11.78 -2.92 -0.84
C ARG A 41 10.72 -2.60 0.20
N CYS A 42 11.05 -1.69 1.09
CA CYS A 42 10.15 -1.23 2.13
C CYS A 42 9.75 0.23 1.91
N TYR A 43 8.50 0.54 2.24
CA TYR A 43 7.95 1.87 2.12
C TYR A 43 7.29 2.28 3.42
N ALA A 44 7.61 3.48 3.88
CA ALA A 44 6.87 4.14 4.94
C ALA A 44 5.63 4.77 4.31
N ILE A 45 4.46 4.24 4.64
CA ILE A 45 3.16 4.72 4.17
C ILE A 45 2.42 5.38 5.33
N ARG A 46 1.70 6.47 5.07
CA ARG A 46 0.78 7.07 6.05
C ARG A 46 -0.52 7.49 5.38
N CYS A 47 -1.61 7.42 6.13
CA CYS A 47 -2.89 7.93 5.65
C CYS A 47 -2.84 9.46 5.47
N LYS A 48 -3.40 9.92 4.36
CA LYS A 48 -3.54 11.33 4.01
C LYS A 48 -5.04 11.61 3.87
N PRO A 49 -5.66 12.32 4.82
CA PRO A 49 -7.01 12.83 4.63
C PRO A 49 -7.10 13.61 3.32
N GLY A 50 -8.09 13.31 2.50
CA GLY A 50 -8.22 13.97 1.21
C GLY A 50 -9.28 13.37 0.31
N THR A 51 -9.51 14.07 -0.78
CA THR A 51 -10.35 13.64 -1.90
C THR A 51 -9.46 13.31 -3.10
N PHE A 52 -9.74 12.19 -3.75
CA PHE A 52 -8.99 11.72 -4.92
C PHE A 52 -9.94 11.15 -5.97
N LYS A 53 -9.43 11.03 -7.20
CA LYS A 53 -10.13 10.37 -8.32
C LYS A 53 -9.55 8.99 -8.54
N ASP A 54 -10.38 8.02 -8.89
CA ASP A 54 -9.89 6.73 -9.38
C ASP A 54 -9.71 6.73 -10.90
N ASN A 55 -9.18 5.64 -11.44
CA ASN A 55 -8.94 5.49 -12.88
C ASN A 55 -10.24 5.37 -13.72
N LEU A 56 -11.41 5.32 -13.08
CA LEU A 56 -12.72 5.36 -13.74
C LEU A 56 -13.34 6.77 -13.71
N GLY A 57 -12.63 7.75 -13.14
CA GLY A 57 -13.07 9.15 -13.03
C GLY A 57 -14.00 9.41 -11.84
N GLN A 58 -14.27 8.42 -10.99
CA GLN A 58 -15.08 8.63 -9.79
C GLN A 58 -14.26 9.42 -8.76
N THR A 59 -14.87 10.46 -8.20
CA THR A 59 -14.29 11.24 -7.09
C THR A 59 -14.72 10.65 -5.75
N ILE A 60 -13.77 10.39 -4.86
CA ILE A 60 -13.98 9.75 -3.56
C ILE A 60 -13.35 10.63 -2.48
N SER A 61 -14.15 11.04 -1.49
CA SER A 61 -13.65 11.75 -0.30
C SER A 61 -13.37 10.75 0.82
N ARG A 62 -12.19 10.91 1.44
CA ARG A 62 -11.71 10.18 2.62
C ARG A 62 -11.22 11.14 3.71
N ASP A 63 -11.76 12.36 3.74
CA ASP A 63 -11.31 13.45 4.61
C ASP A 63 -11.40 13.11 6.11
N ASN A 64 -12.31 12.22 6.50
CA ASN A 64 -12.50 11.82 7.90
C ASN A 64 -12.25 10.32 8.13
N ASP A 65 -11.65 9.61 7.17
CA ASP A 65 -11.49 8.15 7.22
C ASP A 65 -10.09 7.71 7.73
N CYS A 66 -9.16 8.66 7.91
CA CYS A 66 -7.87 8.42 8.57
C CYS A 66 -7.99 8.67 10.08
N PHE A 67 -8.00 7.62 10.91
CA PHE A 67 -7.96 7.79 12.38
C PHE A 67 -6.53 7.93 12.93
N ASN A 68 -5.51 7.62 12.13
CA ASN A 68 -4.11 7.77 12.50
C ASN A 68 -3.29 8.17 11.25
N THR A 69 -2.39 9.13 11.40
CA THR A 69 -1.54 9.65 10.31
C THR A 69 -0.04 9.38 10.55
N ASN A 70 0.29 8.62 11.59
CA ASN A 70 1.63 8.11 11.81
C ASN A 70 1.98 7.09 10.73
N PRO A 71 3.21 7.10 10.22
CA PRO A 71 3.62 6.16 9.19
C PRO A 71 3.67 4.73 9.72
N VAL A 72 3.51 3.78 8.80
CA VAL A 72 3.78 2.36 8.99
C VAL A 72 4.67 1.88 7.86
N VAL A 73 5.59 0.97 8.16
CA VAL A 73 6.49 0.40 7.15
C VAL A 73 5.88 -0.87 6.60
N VAL A 74 5.70 -0.93 5.28
CA VAL A 74 5.24 -2.12 4.56
C VAL A 74 6.33 -2.63 3.63
N THR A 75 6.36 -3.94 3.41
CA THR A 75 7.29 -4.60 2.47
C THR A 75 6.56 -5.00 1.19
N ILE A 76 7.17 -4.78 0.02
CA ILE A 76 6.61 -5.26 -1.24
C ILE A 76 6.85 -6.76 -1.39
N THR A 77 5.78 -7.52 -1.41
CA THR A 77 5.82 -9.00 -1.53
C THR A 77 5.01 -9.52 -2.71
N ASP A 78 4.23 -8.66 -3.35
CA ASP A 78 3.35 -9.04 -4.45
C ASP A 78 3.24 -7.93 -5.50
N THR A 79 2.56 -8.23 -6.59
CA THR A 79 2.27 -7.33 -7.70
C THR A 79 0.77 -7.07 -7.76
N CYS A 80 0.37 -5.82 -7.95
CA CYS A 80 -0.97 -5.52 -8.43
C CYS A 80 -0.95 -5.26 -9.95
N PRO A 81 -1.24 -6.27 -10.79
CA PRO A 81 -1.15 -6.09 -12.24
C PRO A 81 -2.33 -5.27 -12.78
N CYS A 82 -2.10 -4.41 -13.77
CA CYS A 82 -3.20 -3.76 -14.50
C CYS A 82 -4.09 -4.82 -15.20
N ASP A 83 -3.48 -5.81 -15.85
CA ASP A 83 -4.19 -6.90 -16.52
C ASP A 83 -4.34 -8.11 -15.57
N LYS A 84 -5.52 -8.26 -14.99
CA LYS A 84 -5.90 -9.39 -14.14
C LYS A 84 -7.23 -9.99 -14.61
N PRO A 85 -7.23 -11.04 -15.45
CA PRO A 85 -8.44 -11.55 -16.10
C PRO A 85 -9.61 -11.83 -15.14
N ASN A 86 -9.32 -12.41 -13.97
CA ASN A 86 -10.32 -12.81 -12.98
C ASN A 86 -10.78 -11.67 -12.05
N ASN A 87 -10.25 -10.45 -12.20
CA ASN A 87 -10.62 -9.28 -11.40
C ASN A 87 -10.38 -7.97 -12.16
N ALA A 88 -10.61 -8.00 -13.48
CA ALA A 88 -10.16 -6.96 -14.39
C ALA A 88 -10.75 -5.58 -14.05
N TYR A 89 -11.99 -5.53 -13.57
CA TYR A 89 -12.64 -4.28 -13.19
C TYR A 89 -11.94 -3.57 -12.03
N SER A 90 -11.66 -4.28 -10.93
CA SER A 90 -11.01 -3.68 -9.75
C SER A 90 -9.54 -3.33 -10.03
N ASN A 91 -8.81 -4.23 -10.69
CA ASN A 91 -7.40 -3.98 -11.03
C ASN A 91 -7.24 -2.83 -12.04
N LYS A 92 -8.14 -2.69 -13.01
CA LYS A 92 -8.16 -1.54 -13.92
C LYS A 92 -8.46 -0.23 -13.20
N ARG A 93 -9.28 -0.26 -12.13
CA ARG A 93 -9.64 0.93 -11.35
C ARG A 93 -8.50 1.44 -10.48
N TRP A 94 -7.71 0.55 -9.90
CA TRP A 94 -6.72 0.90 -8.87
C TRP A 94 -5.27 0.69 -9.27
N CYS A 95 -4.98 -0.36 -10.03
CA CYS A 95 -3.61 -0.78 -10.35
C CYS A 95 -3.20 -0.42 -11.78
N CYS A 96 -4.05 0.33 -12.48
CA CYS A 96 -3.82 0.79 -13.84
C CYS A 96 -4.03 2.30 -13.94
N GLY A 97 -3.26 2.95 -14.82
CA GLY A 97 -3.38 4.38 -15.09
C GLY A 97 -2.19 5.20 -14.59
N ASP A 98 -2.45 6.46 -14.30
CA ASP A 98 -1.48 7.51 -13.97
C ASP A 98 -1.27 7.72 -12.47
N MET A 99 -1.99 6.98 -11.63
CA MET A 99 -1.92 7.10 -10.19
C MET A 99 -1.05 6.01 -9.56
N ASP A 100 -0.14 6.42 -8.68
CA ASP A 100 0.60 5.50 -7.82
C ASP A 100 -0.35 4.75 -6.90
N HIS A 101 -0.13 3.44 -6.78
CA HIS A 101 -1.04 2.57 -6.04
C HIS A 101 -0.32 1.46 -5.28
N PHE A 102 -0.78 1.23 -4.04
CA PHE A 102 -0.39 0.10 -3.22
C PHE A 102 -1.64 -0.67 -2.80
N ASP A 103 -1.66 -1.96 -3.07
CA ASP A 103 -2.65 -2.85 -2.46
C ASP A 103 -2.05 -3.38 -1.16
N ILE A 104 -2.54 -2.92 -0.01
CA ILE A 104 -1.88 -3.13 1.28
C ILE A 104 -2.58 -4.19 2.12
N GLY A 105 -1.79 -4.96 2.85
CA GLY A 105 -2.33 -5.97 3.75
C GLY A 105 -3.27 -5.40 4.82
N VAL A 106 -4.29 -6.17 5.20
CA VAL A 106 -5.31 -5.74 6.18
C VAL A 106 -4.71 -5.27 7.50
N TRP A 107 -3.64 -5.92 7.94
CA TRP A 107 -2.96 -5.57 9.19
C TRP A 107 -2.27 -4.21 9.13
N ALA A 108 -1.72 -3.83 7.97
CA ALA A 108 -1.16 -2.51 7.74
C ALA A 108 -2.27 -1.46 7.59
N PHE A 109 -3.32 -1.75 6.82
CA PHE A 109 -4.46 -0.84 6.61
C PHE A 109 -5.11 -0.44 7.95
N ARG A 110 -5.34 -1.42 8.84
CA ARG A 110 -5.90 -1.24 10.19
C ARG A 110 -5.05 -0.38 11.12
N LYS A 111 -3.82 0.00 10.75
CA LYS A 111 -3.02 0.93 11.56
C LYS A 111 -3.45 2.38 11.38
N PHE A 112 -4.16 2.70 10.30
CA PHE A 112 -4.47 4.10 9.97
C PHE A 112 -5.87 4.37 9.43
N ALA A 113 -6.59 3.36 8.93
CA ALA A 113 -7.95 3.52 8.42
C ALA A 113 -8.82 2.27 8.68
N ASP A 114 -10.13 2.46 8.68
CA ASP A 114 -11.10 1.36 8.83
C ASP A 114 -11.14 0.53 7.53
N PRO A 115 -10.85 -0.78 7.57
CA PRO A 115 -10.94 -1.65 6.39
C PRO A 115 -12.28 -1.60 5.65
N SER A 116 -13.38 -1.25 6.33
CA SER A 116 -14.70 -1.08 5.68
C SER A 116 -14.71 -0.01 4.59
N LYS A 117 -13.73 0.90 4.58
CA LYS A 117 -13.58 1.95 3.56
C LYS A 117 -12.99 1.41 2.27
N GLY A 118 -12.24 0.31 2.32
CA GLY A 118 -11.61 -0.36 1.17
C GLY A 118 -10.47 0.43 0.49
N VAL A 119 -10.49 1.77 0.51
CA VAL A 119 -9.48 2.62 -0.11
C VAL A 119 -9.31 3.94 0.64
N VAL A 120 -8.06 4.38 0.81
CA VAL A 120 -7.72 5.71 1.33
C VAL A 120 -6.57 6.32 0.54
N GLN A 121 -6.45 7.64 0.58
CA GLN A 121 -5.26 8.31 0.07
C GLN A 121 -4.12 8.15 1.07
N ILE A 122 -2.92 7.92 0.56
CA ILE A 122 -1.70 7.79 1.33
C ILE A 122 -0.61 8.69 0.80
N GLU A 123 0.41 8.85 1.62
CA GLU A 123 1.70 9.36 1.22
C GLU A 123 2.75 8.32 1.56
N TYR A 124 3.71 8.15 0.66
CA TYR A 124 4.72 7.12 0.84
C TYR A 124 6.13 7.59 0.47
N MET A 125 7.11 6.95 1.08
CA MET A 125 8.54 7.09 0.74
C MET A 125 9.26 5.77 0.95
N GLU A 126 10.26 5.49 0.11
CA GLU A 126 11.13 4.31 0.29
C GLU A 126 11.95 4.46 1.57
N THR A 127 12.12 3.37 2.31
CA THR A 127 12.83 3.35 3.60
C THR A 127 13.52 1.99 3.81
N PRO A 128 14.58 1.92 4.63
CA PRO A 128 15.14 0.63 5.04
C PRO A 128 14.09 -0.23 5.74
N CYS A 129 14.08 -1.53 5.44
CA CYS A 129 13.24 -2.50 6.14
C CYS A 129 13.65 -2.62 7.62
N GLY A 130 12.67 -2.86 8.49
CA GLY A 130 12.91 -2.97 9.95
C GLY A 130 13.12 -1.62 10.66
N THR A 131 12.96 -0.50 9.95
CA THR A 131 12.94 0.83 10.59
C THR A 131 11.69 0.98 11.43
N ASP A 132 11.84 1.44 12.68
CA ASP A 132 10.71 1.86 13.50
C ASP A 132 10.04 3.05 12.83
N ALA A 133 8.79 2.89 12.39
CA ALA A 133 8.10 3.92 11.62
C ALA A 133 7.97 5.25 12.40
N SER A 134 7.92 5.19 13.73
CA SER A 134 7.92 6.35 14.64
C SER A 134 9.26 7.10 14.68
N SER A 135 10.36 6.45 14.31
CA SER A 135 11.70 7.05 14.22
C SER A 135 11.96 7.75 12.89
N LEU A 136 11.07 7.55 11.90
CA LEU A 136 11.19 8.21 10.62
C LEU A 136 11.05 9.72 10.81
N PRO A 137 11.91 10.54 10.17
CA PRO A 137 11.88 11.98 10.34
C PRO A 137 10.46 12.55 10.14
N VAL A 138 9.88 13.07 11.21
CA VAL A 138 8.74 13.97 11.14
C VAL A 138 9.33 15.28 10.64
N GLY A 139 9.20 15.53 9.33
CA GLY A 139 9.85 16.69 8.70
C GLY A 139 9.55 17.99 9.46
N PRO A 140 10.55 18.84 9.69
CA PRO A 140 10.34 20.12 10.36
C PRO A 140 9.52 21.00 9.41
N ALA A 141 8.35 21.48 9.86
CA ALA A 141 7.52 22.43 9.12
C ALA A 141 7.21 22.06 7.64
N GLY A 142 6.89 20.80 7.34
CA GLY A 142 6.15 20.47 6.10
C GLY A 142 6.94 20.42 4.80
N GLN A 143 8.28 20.37 4.81
CA GLN A 143 9.05 19.95 3.62
C GLN A 143 9.42 18.46 3.68
N ARG A 144 9.02 17.76 2.62
CA ARG A 144 8.98 16.29 2.51
C ARG A 144 10.28 15.81 1.87
N ALA A 145 10.95 14.83 2.47
CA ALA A 145 11.65 13.83 1.64
C ALA A 145 10.62 13.34 0.62
N SER A 146 10.86 13.49 -0.69
CA SER A 146 9.84 13.42 -1.76
C SER A 146 8.74 12.37 -1.51
N ARG A 147 7.67 12.76 -0.80
CA ARG A 147 6.59 11.86 -0.39
C ARG A 147 5.59 11.89 -1.52
N ILE A 148 5.48 10.78 -2.23
CA ILE A 148 4.56 10.68 -3.36
C ILE A 148 3.17 10.35 -2.82
N SER A 149 2.15 11.00 -3.38
CA SER A 149 0.76 10.68 -3.05
C SER A 149 0.34 9.47 -3.86
N ALA A 150 -0.26 8.49 -3.19
CA ALA A 150 -0.80 7.29 -3.79
C ALA A 150 -2.16 6.99 -3.19
N ASN A 151 -2.89 6.03 -3.75
CA ASN A 151 -4.01 5.40 -3.06
C ASN A 151 -3.58 4.04 -2.51
N ALA A 152 -4.01 3.75 -1.29
CA ALA A 152 -3.93 2.42 -0.72
C ALA A 152 -5.30 1.75 -0.80
N VAL A 153 -5.38 0.60 -1.45
CA VAL A 153 -6.55 -0.29 -1.42
C VAL A 153 -6.25 -1.43 -0.47
N LEU A 154 -7.28 -1.96 0.17
CA LEU A 154 -7.18 -3.13 1.01
C LEU A 154 -6.96 -4.39 0.15
N LEU A 155 -5.88 -5.12 0.44
CA LEU A 155 -5.55 -6.36 -0.23
C LEU A 155 -6.49 -7.47 0.24
N GLU A 156 -7.51 -7.72 -0.58
CA GLU A 156 -8.51 -8.76 -0.35
C GLU A 156 -7.85 -10.14 -0.28
N GLY A 157 -7.89 -10.76 0.90
CA GLY A 157 -7.47 -12.15 1.11
C GLY A 157 -6.36 -12.38 2.14
N ILE A 158 -5.75 -11.35 2.74
CA ILE A 158 -4.94 -11.58 3.94
C ILE A 158 -5.90 -11.82 5.12
N PRO A 159 -5.85 -12.99 5.79
CA PRO A 159 -6.73 -13.26 6.92
C PRO A 159 -6.50 -12.22 8.01
N ALA A 160 -7.63 -11.75 8.55
CA ALA A 160 -7.69 -10.91 9.74
C ALA A 160 -7.28 -11.68 11.01
#